data_AF-A0A3S4HW22-F1
#
_entry.id   AF-A0A3S4HW22-F1
#
_cell.length_a   1.000
_cell.length_b   1.000
_cell.length_c   1.000
_cell.angle_alpha   90.00
_cell.angle_beta   90.00
_cell.angle_gamma   90.00
#
_symmetry.space_group_name_H-M   'P 1'
#
loop_
_entity.id
_entity.type
_entity.pdbx_description
1 polymer ?
#
loop_
_entity_poly.entity_id
_entity_poly.type
_entity_poly.pdbx_seq_one_letter_code
_entity_poly.pdbx_strand_id
1 'polypeptide(L)' 'MANVMPQLGLGVWKASNEEVIAAIHKALEVGYRSIDTATAYQNEEGVGKALKAASVAREELFITTQVVE' A
#
# COMPACT_ATOMS: atom_id res chain seq x y z
N MET A 1 -17.20 16.95 4.85
CA MET A 1 -16.28 17.07 3.69
C MET A 1 -16.16 15.69 3.07
N ALA A 2 -16.04 15.59 1.74
CA ALA A 2 -15.85 14.31 1.06
C ALA A 2 -14.42 13.79 1.28
N ASN A 3 -14.24 12.46 1.24
CA ASN A 3 -12.92 11.84 1.22
C ASN A 3 -12.26 12.10 -0.14
N VAL A 4 -10.95 12.38 -0.13
CA VAL A 4 -10.16 12.59 -1.34
C VAL A 4 -9.23 11.40 -1.53
N MET A 5 -9.20 10.85 -2.75
CA MET A 5 -8.32 9.74 -3.14
C MET A 5 -7.27 10.27 -4.14
N PRO A 6 -5.98 9.91 -3.99
CA PRO A 6 -4.98 10.19 -5.02
C PRO A 6 -5.34 9.53 -6.36
N GLN A 7 -5.17 10.26 -7.46
CA GLN A 7 -5.50 9.77 -8.80
C GLN A 7 -4.56 8.64 -9.28
N LEU A 8 -3.34 8.56 -8.72
CA LEU A 8 -2.34 7.56 -9.04
C LEU A 8 -1.97 6.75 -7.79
N GLY A 9 -1.88 5.43 -7.93
CA GLY A 9 -1.56 4.50 -6.85
C GLY A 9 -0.71 3.32 -7.30
N LEU A 10 -0.08 2.64 -6.34
CA LEU A 10 0.68 1.41 -6.54
C LEU A 10 -0.20 0.18 -6.22
N GLY A 11 -0.32 -0.76 -7.15
CA GLY A 11 -0.87 -2.09 -6.89
C GLY A 11 0.22 -3.12 -6.58
N VAL A 12 -0.02 -4.00 -5.61
CA VAL A 12 0.98 -4.99 -5.13
C VAL A 12 0.60 -6.45 -5.43
N TRP A 13 0.11 -6.71 -6.65
CA TRP A 13 -0.40 -8.01 -7.06
C TRP A 13 0.71 -9.07 -7.23
N LYS A 14 0.47 -10.29 -6.70
CA LYS A 14 1.31 -11.50 -6.91
C LYS A 14 2.80 -11.32 -6.59
N ALA A 15 3.12 -10.49 -5.60
CA ALA A 15 4.46 -10.30 -5.08
C ALA A 15 4.62 -10.95 -3.70
N SER A 16 5.81 -11.44 -3.39
CA SER A 16 6.20 -11.88 -2.04
C SER A 16 6.16 -10.72 -1.03
N ASN A 17 6.11 -11.03 0.26
CA ASN A 17 6.10 -9.99 1.30
C ASN A 17 7.35 -9.09 1.23
N GLU A 18 8.51 -9.66 0.91
CA GLU A 18 9.77 -8.94 0.76
C GLU A 18 9.72 -7.95 -0.44
N GLU A 19 9.21 -8.41 -1.58
CA GLU A 19 9.01 -7.56 -2.76
C GLU A 19 8.00 -6.45 -2.50
N VAL A 20 6.91 -6.74 -1.79
CA VAL A 20 5.90 -5.75 -1.39
C VAL A 20 6.52 -4.66 -0.52
N ILE A 21 7.34 -5.02 0.46
CA ILE A 21 8.01 -4.05 1.33
C ILE A 21 8.91 -3.12 0.51
N ALA A 22 9.77 -3.69 -0.34
CA ALA A 22 10.66 -2.91 -1.19
C ALA A 22 9.89 -2.00 -2.16
N ALA A 23 8.83 -2.52 -2.79
CA ALA A 23 8.00 -1.76 -3.72
C ALA A 23 7.28 -0.58 -3.05
N ILE A 24 6.69 -0.80 -1.86
CA ILE A 24 6.01 0.26 -1.12
C ILE A 24 7.01 1.32 -0.67
N HIS A 25 8.17 0.95 -0.12
CA HIS A 25 9.18 1.93 0.29
C HIS A 25 9.64 2.78 -0.90
N LYS A 26 9.90 2.15 -2.06
CA LYS A 26 10.26 2.91 -3.26
C LYS A 26 9.14 3.81 -3.75
N ALA A 27 7.90 3.35 -3.74
CA ALA A 27 6.77 4.16 -4.15
C ALA A 27 6.57 5.38 -3.24
N LEU A 28 6.69 5.21 -1.92
CA LEU A 28 6.62 6.33 -0.96
C LEU A 28 7.76 7.33 -1.17
N GLU A 29 8.98 6.85 -1.44
CA GLU A 29 10.15 7.68 -1.79
C GLU A 29 9.91 8.52 -3.04
N VAL A 30 9.27 7.94 -4.07
CA VAL A 30 8.95 8.62 -5.34
C VAL A 30 7.74 9.57 -5.20
N GLY A 31 6.97 9.45 -4.11
CA GLY A 31 5.86 10.36 -3.79
C GLY A 31 4.46 9.76 -3.90
N TYR A 32 4.32 8.45 -4.09
CA TYR A 32 3.02 7.79 -4.03
C TYR A 32 2.38 7.96 -2.64
N ARG A 33 1.06 8.09 -2.63
CA ARG A 33 0.24 8.16 -1.42
C ARG A 33 -0.95 7.20 -1.43
N SER A 34 -1.18 6.50 -2.55
CA SER A 34 -2.21 5.46 -2.67
C SER A 34 -1.56 4.09 -2.87
N ILE A 35 -1.88 3.13 -2.00
CA ILE A 35 -1.42 1.74 -2.05
C ILE A 35 -2.64 0.82 -2.13
N ASP A 36 -2.67 -0.05 -3.12
CA ASP A 36 -3.75 -0.99 -3.41
C ASP A 36 -3.25 -2.44 -3.26
N THR A 37 -3.95 -3.22 -2.44
CA THR A 37 -3.70 -4.65 -2.20
C THR A 37 -5.03 -5.41 -2.13
N ALA A 38 -4.99 -6.73 -1.94
CA ALA A 38 -6.17 -7.56 -1.72
C ALA A 38 -5.87 -8.72 -0.78
N THR A 39 -6.87 -9.20 -0.05
CA THR A 39 -6.73 -10.43 0.76
C THR A 39 -6.36 -11.65 -0.11
N ALA A 40 -6.86 -11.70 -1.36
CA ALA A 40 -6.51 -12.76 -2.32
C ALA A 40 -5.00 -12.84 -2.63
N TYR A 41 -4.23 -11.76 -2.40
CA TYR A 41 -2.82 -11.69 -2.75
C TYR A 41 -1.92 -12.28 -1.66
N GLN A 42 -2.48 -12.56 -0.46
CA GLN A 42 -1.78 -13.17 0.66
C GLN A 42 -0.49 -12.44 1.10
N ASN A 43 -0.44 -11.12 0.88
CA ASN A 43 0.73 -10.28 1.16
C ASN A 43 0.42 -9.02 1.98
N GLU A 44 -0.77 -8.94 2.60
CA GLU A 44 -1.18 -7.81 3.46
C GLU A 44 -0.29 -7.66 4.70
N GLU A 45 0.34 -8.74 5.16
CA GLU A 45 1.35 -8.67 6.24
C GLU A 45 2.59 -7.86 5.80
N GLY A 46 3.07 -8.08 4.57
CA GLY A 46 4.15 -7.30 3.97
C GLY A 46 3.77 -5.83 3.82
N VAL A 47 2.53 -5.55 3.37
CA VAL A 47 1.99 -4.19 3.31
C VAL A 47 2.02 -3.54 4.70
N GLY A 48 1.46 -4.20 5.72
CA GLY A 48 1.42 -3.68 7.08
C GLY A 48 2.81 -3.39 7.67
N LYS A 49 3.78 -4.28 7.44
CA LYS A 49 5.19 -4.05 7.83
C LYS A 49 5.80 -2.84 7.12
N ALA A 50 5.57 -2.71 5.83
CA ALA A 50 6.09 -1.59 5.04
C ALA A 50 5.55 -0.25 5.53
N LEU A 51 4.23 -0.17 5.77
CA LEU A 51 3.55 1.03 6.25
C LEU A 51 3.98 1.41 7.67
N LYS A 52 4.18 0.43 8.57
CA LYS A 52 4.63 0.69 9.94
C LYS A 52 6.07 1.23 9.99
N ALA A 53 6.91 0.83 9.05
CA ALA A 53 8.30 1.28 8.94
C ALA A 53 8.45 2.59 8.13
N ALA A 54 7.38 3.06 7.46
CA ALA A 54 7.42 4.25 6.65
C ALA A 54 7.56 5.52 7.52
N SER A 55 8.29 6.51 6.99
CA SER A 55 8.38 7.84 7.61
C SER A 55 7.20 8.76 7.29
N VAL A 56 6.33 8.36 6.35
CA VAL A 56 5.14 9.12 5.94
C VAL A 56 4.03 8.93 6.98
N ALA A 57 3.39 10.03 7.38
CA ALA A 57 2.31 10.01 8.36
C ALA A 57 1.10 9.19 7.85
N ARG A 58 0.42 8.46 8.75
CA ARG A 58 -0.67 7.55 8.35
C ARG A 58 -1.82 8.28 7.67
N GLU A 59 -2.12 9.48 8.12
CA GLU A 59 -3.15 10.38 7.59
C GLU A 59 -2.88 10.86 6.16
N GLU A 60 -1.63 10.80 5.68
CA GLU A 60 -1.29 11.12 4.29
C GLU A 60 -1.50 9.93 3.34
N LEU A 61 -1.80 8.74 3.88
CA LEU A 61 -1.86 7.50 3.11
C LEU A 61 -3.30 7.08 2.83
N PHE A 62 -3.57 6.81 1.55
CA PHE A 62 -4.76 6.15 1.08
C PHE A 62 -4.45 4.65 0.88
N ILE A 63 -5.07 3.77 1.66
CA ILE A 63 -4.83 2.33 1.61
C ILE A 63 -6.13 1.63 1.20
N THR A 64 -6.07 0.83 0.14
CA THR A 64 -7.19 0.05 -0.38
C THR A 64 -6.90 -1.44 -0.22
N THR A 65 -7.89 -2.19 0.27
CA THR A 65 -7.91 -3.66 0.20
C THR A 65 -9.24 -4.16 -0.36
N GLN A 66 -9.27 -5.37 -0.90
CA GLN A 66 -10.48 -6.05 -1.36
C GLN A 66 -10.71 -7.37 -0.64
N VAL A 67 -11.96 -7.58 -0.23
CA VAL A 67 -12.43 -8.82 0.38
C VAL A 67 -12.57 -9.93 -0.67
N VAL A 68 -12.33 -11.16 -0.25
CA VAL A 68 -12.69 -12.36 -1.00
C VAL A 68 -13.96 -12.95 -0.40
N GLU A 69 -14.86 -13.42 -1.25
CA GLU A 69 -16.06 -14.19 -0.86
C GLU A 69 -15.70 -15.63 -0.48
#